data_AF-A0AAW9DG60-F1
#
_entry.id   AF-A0AAW9DG60-F1
#
_cell.length_a   1.000
_cell.length_b   1.000
_cell.length_c   1.000
_cell.angle_alpha   90.00
_cell.angle_beta   90.00
_cell.angle_gamma   90.00
#
_symmetry.space_group_name_H-M   'P 1'
#
loop_
_entity.id
_entity.type
_entity.pdbx_description
1 polymer ?
#
loop_
_entity_poly.entity_id
_entity_poly.type
_entity_poly.pdbx_seq_one_letter_code
_entity_poly.pdbx_strand_id
1 'polypeptide(L)'
;MAQKLGSEFLKTFDDYEPPFLFGRTKRQFVMSVGTFGSIGLSALLYYFGFPNWITLILLGAILVPIFIYGSKKDIEMKERYGFLLTKQKRSFMTEFNEKGEGETAHDFKPKKGFSEVDQSREGEEETPEENPQT
;
A
#
# COMPACT_ATOMS: atom_id res chain seq x y z
N MET A 1 16.55 -16.95 -16.69
CA MET A 1 15.27 -16.24 -16.50
C MET A 1 14.83 -16.51 -15.07
N ALA A 2 14.95 -15.52 -14.17
CA ALA A 2 14.63 -15.70 -12.75
C ALA A 2 13.12 -15.55 -12.54
N GLN A 3 12.47 -16.64 -12.14
CA GLN A 3 11.06 -16.71 -11.82
C GLN A 3 10.78 -15.87 -10.57
N LYS A 4 9.96 -14.82 -10.71
CA LYS A 4 9.63 -13.86 -9.64
C LYS A 4 8.57 -14.45 -8.71
N LEU A 5 8.97 -15.31 -7.76
CA LEU A 5 8.11 -15.78 -6.68
C LEU A 5 8.26 -14.84 -5.48
N GLY A 6 7.23 -14.05 -5.20
CA GLY A 6 7.09 -13.32 -3.94
C GLY A 6 6.88 -11.83 -4.12
N SER A 7 5.63 -11.42 -3.96
CA SER A 7 5.14 -10.04 -3.82
C SER A 7 5.03 -9.21 -5.11
N GLU A 8 3.85 -9.31 -5.74
CA GLU A 8 3.30 -8.21 -6.55
C GLU A 8 2.85 -7.02 -5.68
N PHE A 9 2.88 -7.14 -4.35
CA PHE A 9 2.52 -6.08 -3.39
C PHE A 9 3.61 -5.02 -3.21
N LEU A 10 4.88 -5.35 -3.53
CA LEU A 10 5.97 -4.40 -3.69
C LEU A 10 6.11 -4.04 -5.18
N LYS A 11 5.02 -3.60 -5.80
CA LYS A 11 5.15 -2.83 -7.03
C LYS A 11 5.74 -1.49 -6.61
N THR A 12 7.06 -1.38 -6.61
CA THR A 12 7.70 -0.08 -6.76
C THR A 12 7.15 0.45 -8.07
N PHE A 13 6.13 1.30 -7.97
CA PHE A 13 5.58 1.99 -9.11
C PHE A 13 6.77 2.56 -9.85
N ASP A 14 6.83 2.24 -11.14
CA ASP A 14 7.84 2.72 -12.05
C ASP A 14 7.69 4.24 -12.07
N ASP A 15 8.39 4.89 -11.15
CA ASP A 15 8.24 6.30 -10.78
C ASP A 15 8.98 7.20 -11.79
N TYR A 16 9.19 6.67 -13.00
CA TYR A 16 9.97 7.30 -14.04
C TYR A 16 9.13 8.37 -14.72
N GLU A 17 9.24 9.59 -14.21
CA GLU A 17 8.78 10.76 -14.96
C GLU A 17 9.80 11.08 -16.05
N PRO A 18 9.41 11.05 -17.34
CA PRO A 18 10.34 11.38 -18.40
C PRO A 18 10.85 12.81 -18.19
N PRO A 19 12.17 13.03 -18.33
CA PRO A 19 12.73 14.37 -18.29
C PRO A 19 12.10 15.20 -19.40
N PHE A 20 11.73 16.43 -19.08
CA PHE A 20 11.05 17.32 -20.02
C PHE A 20 12.00 18.38 -20.54
N LEU A 21 12.24 19.45 -19.77
CA LEU A 21 13.09 20.57 -20.15
C LEU A 21 14.20 20.72 -19.13
N PHE A 22 15.44 20.92 -19.59
CA PHE A 22 16.63 21.09 -18.76
C PHE A 22 16.86 19.95 -17.74
N GLY A 23 16.47 18.72 -18.07
CA GLY A 23 16.58 17.58 -17.16
C GLY A 23 15.60 17.59 -15.98
N ARG A 24 14.65 18.53 -15.95
CA ARG A 24 13.57 18.57 -14.95
C ARG A 24 12.34 17.81 -15.42
N THR A 25 11.60 17.23 -14.49
CA THR A 25 10.30 16.61 -14.80
C THR A 25 9.24 17.68 -15.08
N LYS A 26 8.18 17.32 -15.79
CA LYS A 26 7.05 18.24 -16.07
C LYS A 26 6.46 18.82 -14.79
N ARG A 27 6.42 18.04 -13.70
CA ARG A 27 5.92 18.48 -12.40
C ARG A 27 6.79 19.57 -11.78
N GLN A 28 8.10 19.38 -11.80
CA GLN A 28 9.05 20.39 -11.31
C GLN A 28 8.96 21.69 -12.14
N PHE A 29 8.71 21.58 -13.44
CA PHE A 29 8.48 22.75 -14.28
C PHE A 29 7.22 23.51 -13.86
N VAL A 30 6.07 22.81 -13.73
CA VAL A 30 4.81 23.40 -13.26
C VAL A 30 4.98 24.05 -11.87
N MET A 31 5.68 23.38 -10.96
CA MET A 31 5.98 23.91 -9.64
C MET A 31 6.80 25.22 -9.72
N SER A 32 7.85 25.23 -10.54
CA SER A 32 8.70 26.42 -10.71
C SER A 32 7.93 27.59 -11.29
N VAL A 33 7.18 27.37 -12.38
CA VAL A 33 6.36 28.41 -13.03
C VAL A 33 5.30 28.93 -12.08
N GLY A 34 4.63 28.03 -11.36
CA GLY A 34 3.63 28.40 -10.36
C GLY A 34 4.22 29.24 -9.22
N THR A 35 5.41 28.88 -8.74
CA THR A 35 6.09 29.63 -7.67
C THR A 35 6.50 31.02 -8.15
N PHE A 36 7.18 31.13 -9.29
CA PHE A 36 7.56 32.44 -9.84
C PHE A 36 6.35 33.30 -10.19
N GLY A 37 5.30 32.71 -10.75
CA GLY A 37 4.03 33.38 -11.02
C GLY A 37 3.39 33.92 -9.74
N SER A 38 3.38 33.14 -8.66
CA SER A 38 2.83 33.57 -7.36
C SER A 38 3.62 34.73 -6.74
N ILE A 39 4.95 34.73 -6.86
CA ILE A 39 5.80 35.82 -6.39
C ILE A 39 5.52 37.09 -7.19
N GLY A 40 5.42 36.97 -8.52
CA GLY A 40 5.07 38.10 -9.39
C GLY A 40 3.68 38.66 -9.10
N LEU A 41 2.70 37.78 -8.89
CA LEU A 41 1.34 38.17 -8.50
C LEU A 41 1.33 38.89 -7.14
N SER A 42 2.08 38.38 -6.15
CA SER A 42 2.20 39.00 -4.84
C SER A 42 2.81 40.39 -4.93
N ALA A 43 3.85 40.58 -5.74
CA ALA A 43 4.48 41.88 -5.95
C ALA A 43 3.52 42.86 -6.63
N LEU A 44 2.74 42.41 -7.62
CA LEU A 44 1.70 43.22 -8.26
C LEU A 44 0.61 43.64 -7.28
N LEU A 45 0.10 42.71 -6.47
CA LEU A 45 -0.93 43.00 -5.47
C LEU A 45 -0.43 44.00 -4.42
N TYR A 46 0.82 43.85 -3.99
CA TYR A 46 1.46 44.81 -3.09
C TYR A 46 1.56 46.20 -3.74
N TYR A 47 1.94 46.27 -5.02
CA TYR A 47 2.00 47.54 -5.76
C TYR A 47 0.63 48.23 -5.86
N PHE A 48 -0.46 47.47 -6.02
CA PHE A 48 -1.83 47.99 -6.02
C PHE A 48 -2.36 48.33 -4.62
N GLY A 49 -1.58 48.13 -3.56
CA GLY A 49 -1.99 48.45 -2.19
C GLY A 49 -3.01 47.49 -1.59
N PHE A 50 -3.06 46.24 -2.08
CA PHE A 50 -3.95 45.24 -1.48
C PHE A 50 -3.55 44.93 -0.02
N PRO A 51 -4.54 44.64 0.86
CA PRO A 51 -4.26 44.23 2.23
C PRO A 51 -3.44 42.93 2.27
N ASN A 52 -2.37 42.93 3.08
CA ASN A 52 -1.44 41.79 3.20
C ASN A 52 -2.12 40.46 3.58
N TRP A 53 -3.19 40.50 4.37
CA TRP A 53 -3.91 39.29 4.76
C TRP A 53 -4.61 38.62 3.57
N ILE A 54 -5.17 39.41 2.66
CA ILE A 54 -5.85 38.90 1.46
C ILE A 54 -4.81 38.32 0.49
N THR A 55 -3.68 39.00 0.31
CA THR A 55 -2.61 38.52 -0.57
C THR A 55 -2.03 37.21 -0.06
N LEU A 56 -1.83 37.04 1.25
CA LEU A 56 -1.36 35.79 1.85
C LEU A 56 -2.34 34.63 1.66
N ILE A 57 -3.64 34.85 1.86
CA ILE A 57 -4.66 33.81 1.64
C ILE A 57 -4.67 33.37 0.18
N LEU A 58 -4.63 34.34 -0.75
CA LEU A 58 -4.58 34.06 -2.18
C LEU A 58 -3.31 33.29 -2.57
N LEU A 59 -2.16 33.69 -2.02
CA LEU A 59 -0.88 33.03 -2.24
C LEU A 59 -0.92 31.58 -1.76
N GLY A 60 -1.47 31.34 -0.56
CA GLY A 60 -1.67 29.99 -0.02
C GLY A 60 -2.59 29.15 -0.91
N ALA A 61 -3.72 29.71 -1.35
CA ALA A 61 -4.66 29.01 -2.21
C ALA A 61 -4.04 28.56 -3.56
N ILE A 62 -3.09 29.35 -4.09
CA ILE A 62 -2.37 29.03 -5.32
C ILE A 62 -1.22 28.06 -5.04
N LEU A 63 -0.38 28.32 -4.04
CA LEU A 63 0.84 27.55 -3.78
C LEU A 63 0.54 26.14 -3.28
N VAL A 64 -0.43 25.96 -2.38
CA VAL A 64 -0.71 24.65 -1.76
C VAL A 64 -0.95 23.55 -2.80
N PRO A 65 -1.88 23.68 -3.77
CA PRO A 65 -2.08 22.63 -4.77
C PRO A 65 -0.86 22.42 -5.68
N ILE A 66 -0.13 23.49 -5.99
CA ILE A 66 1.08 23.44 -6.83
C ILE A 66 2.20 22.65 -6.13
N PHE A 67 2.38 22.85 -4.82
CA PHE A 67 3.37 22.12 -4.02
C PHE A 67 2.99 20.66 -3.83
N ILE A 68 1.70 20.36 -3.61
CA ILE A 68 1.21 18.97 -3.49
C ILE A 68 1.48 18.21 -4.79
N TYR A 69 1.13 18.81 -5.93
CA TYR A 69 1.38 18.24 -7.25
C TYR A 69 2.88 18.13 -7.56
N GLY A 70 3.66 19.19 -7.31
CA GLY A 70 5.09 19.25 -7.58
C GLY A 70 5.90 18.22 -6.76
N SER A 71 5.47 17.92 -5.54
CA SER A 71 6.18 17.02 -4.61
C SER A 71 5.81 15.54 -4.77
N LYS A 72 4.98 15.16 -5.76
CA LYS A 72 4.43 13.80 -5.91
C LYS A 72 3.59 13.28 -4.74
N LYS A 73 3.22 14.15 -3.80
CA LYS A 73 2.40 13.79 -2.63
C LYS A 73 0.94 13.53 -2.97
N ASP A 74 0.50 13.95 -4.16
CA ASP A 74 -0.84 13.68 -4.71
C ASP A 74 -1.13 12.17 -4.82
N ILE A 75 -0.16 11.38 -5.27
CA ILE A 75 -0.31 9.93 -5.44
C ILE A 75 -0.41 9.26 -4.06
N GLU A 76 0.51 9.58 -3.17
CA GLU A 76 0.53 9.08 -1.80
C GLU A 76 -0.75 9.46 -1.04
N MET A 77 -1.21 10.72 -1.16
CA MET A 77 -2.48 11.15 -0.57
C MET A 77 -3.65 10.37 -1.17
N LYS A 78 -3.71 10.21 -2.49
CA LYS A 78 -4.79 9.48 -3.15
C LYS A 78 -4.87 8.03 -2.69
N GLU A 79 -3.74 7.35 -2.54
CA GLU A 79 -3.69 6.00 -2.00
C GLU A 79 -4.11 5.94 -0.53
N ARG A 80 -3.62 6.86 0.31
CA ARG A 80 -4.01 6.95 1.72
C ARG A 80 -5.49 7.21 1.90
N TYR A 81 -6.06 8.18 1.19
CA TYR A 81 -7.49 8.48 1.22
C TYR A 81 -8.30 7.34 0.63
N GLY A 82 -7.85 6.75 -0.48
CA GLY A 82 -8.47 5.57 -1.08
C GLY A 82 -8.54 4.41 -0.08
N PHE A 83 -7.45 4.13 0.63
CA PHE A 83 -7.40 3.11 1.67
C PHE A 83 -8.29 3.44 2.87
N LEU A 84 -8.28 4.70 3.34
CA LEU A 84 -9.11 5.15 4.47
C LEU A 84 -10.62 5.06 4.15
N LEU A 85 -11.03 5.53 2.97
CA LEU A 85 -12.42 5.54 2.52
C LEU A 85 -12.89 4.14 2.11
N THR A 86 -11.99 3.33 1.54
CA THR A 86 -12.26 1.95 1.11
C THR A 86 -11.81 0.96 2.18
N LYS A 87 -11.84 1.32 3.47
CA LYS A 87 -11.81 0.37 4.58
C LYS A 87 -13.12 -0.45 4.58
N GLN A 88 -13.36 -1.17 3.50
CA GLN A 88 -14.27 -2.30 3.50
C GLN A 88 -13.59 -3.31 4.42
N LYS A 89 -14.29 -3.73 5.49
CA LYS A 89 -13.89 -4.96 6.17
C LYS A 89 -13.88 -6.02 5.08
N ARG A 90 -12.71 -6.40 4.56
CA ARG A 90 -12.59 -7.72 3.97
C ARG A 90 -12.92 -8.63 5.14
N SER A 91 -14.14 -9.12 5.17
CA SER A 91 -14.44 -10.41 5.75
C SER A 91 -13.55 -11.38 4.97
N PHE A 92 -12.26 -11.41 5.33
CA PHE A 92 -11.49 -12.62 5.13
C PHE A 92 -12.39 -13.69 5.72
N MET A 93 -12.59 -14.76 4.96
CA MET A 93 -13.50 -15.85 5.29
C MET A 93 -13.16 -16.52 6.64
N THR A 94 -12.31 -15.93 7.48
CA THR A 94 -12.10 -16.27 8.88
C THR A 94 -13.25 -15.87 9.80
N GLU A 95 -14.28 -15.16 9.34
CA GLU A 95 -15.61 -15.23 9.99
C GLU A 95 -16.30 -16.57 9.64
N PHE A 96 -15.59 -17.70 9.78
CA PHE A 96 -16.25 -18.98 9.94
C PHE A 96 -16.86 -18.96 11.34
N ASN A 97 -18.15 -18.63 11.41
CA ASN A 97 -19.07 -19.05 12.46
C ASN A 97 -18.79 -18.60 13.91
N GLU A 98 -18.47 -17.33 14.18
CA GLU A 98 -18.66 -16.78 15.52
C GLU A 98 -20.08 -16.23 15.70
N LYS A 99 -21.10 -17.04 15.42
CA LYS A 99 -22.46 -16.82 15.92
C LYS A 99 -23.33 -18.05 15.68
N GLY A 100 -23.36 -18.95 16.67
CA GLY A 100 -24.57 -19.72 16.93
C GLY A 100 -24.39 -21.15 17.43
N GLU A 101 -23.31 -21.84 17.11
CA GLU A 101 -23.17 -23.25 17.46
C GLU A 101 -21.73 -23.49 17.91
N GLY A 102 -21.54 -23.55 19.23
CA GLY A 102 -20.24 -23.89 19.79
C GLY A 102 -19.86 -25.28 19.30
N GLU A 103 -18.69 -25.39 18.67
CA GLU A 103 -18.09 -26.66 18.27
C GLU A 103 -18.12 -27.60 19.48
N THR A 104 -19.04 -28.55 19.45
CA THR A 104 -19.17 -29.52 20.53
C THR A 104 -18.11 -30.59 20.30
N ALA A 105 -17.57 -31.20 21.37
CA ALA A 105 -16.54 -32.24 21.32
C ALA A 105 -16.91 -33.51 20.49
N HIS A 106 -18.03 -33.50 19.78
CA HIS A 106 -18.53 -34.55 18.92
C HIS A 106 -18.37 -34.24 17.42
N ASP A 107 -18.08 -32.99 17.03
CA ASP A 107 -17.88 -32.61 15.62
C ASP A 107 -16.54 -33.09 15.05
N PHE A 108 -15.57 -33.38 15.92
CA PHE A 108 -14.25 -33.90 15.53
C PHE A 108 -14.17 -35.43 15.47
N LYS A 109 -15.30 -36.15 15.45
CA LYS A 109 -15.29 -37.61 15.35
C LYS A 109 -15.21 -38.05 13.89
N PRO A 110 -14.19 -38.85 13.49
CA PRO A 110 -14.12 -39.39 12.15
C PRO A 110 -15.34 -40.30 11.89
N LYS A 111 -15.93 -40.19 10.69
CA LYS A 111 -17.04 -41.04 10.27
C LYS A 111 -16.55 -42.50 10.24
N LYS A 112 -17.35 -43.42 10.80
CA LYS A 112 -17.01 -44.85 10.85
C LYS A 112 -16.70 -45.37 9.44
N GLY A 113 -15.44 -45.73 9.20
CA GLY A 113 -14.94 -46.24 7.92
C GLY A 113 -13.98 -45.31 7.17
N PHE A 114 -13.68 -44.11 7.69
CA PHE A 114 -12.67 -43.21 7.11
C PHE A 114 -11.58 -42.92 8.15
N SER A 115 -10.36 -43.36 7.88
CA SER A 115 -9.16 -43.07 8.65
C SER A 115 -8.19 -42.36 7.70
N GLU A 116 -7.72 -41.17 8.09
CA GLU A 116 -6.69 -40.43 7.36
C GLU A 116 -5.29 -41.03 7.58
N VAL A 117 -5.17 -41.97 8.52
CA VAL A 117 -3.95 -42.73 8.76
C VAL A 117 -3.91 -43.91 7.80
N ASP A 118 -2.89 -43.92 6.95
CA ASP A 118 -2.55 -45.04 6.06
C ASP A 118 -2.05 -46.22 6.91
N GLN A 119 -2.93 -47.17 7.21
CA GLN A 119 -2.63 -48.37 8.01
C GLN A 119 -1.60 -49.30 7.33
N SER A 120 -1.21 -49.04 6.08
CA SER A 120 -0.17 -49.82 5.40
C SER A 120 1.24 -49.59 5.96
N ARG A 121 1.42 -48.61 6.86
CA ARG A 121 2.70 -48.29 7.52
C ARG A 121 2.88 -48.87 8.93
N GLU A 122 1.99 -49.76 9.38
CA GLU A 122 2.15 -50.48 10.67
C GLU A 122 2.96 -51.78 10.55
N GLY A 123 3.48 -52.10 9.35
CA GLY A 123 4.20 -53.36 9.07
C GLY A 123 5.68 -53.23 8.74
N GLU A 124 6.29 -52.05 8.82
CA GLU A 124 7.75 -51.92 8.75
C GLU A 124 8.30 -51.89 10.18
N GLU A 125 8.74 -53.07 10.63
CA GLU A 125 9.56 -53.24 11.82
C GLU A 125 10.70 -52.20 11.80
N GLU A 126 10.77 -51.37 12.84
CA GLU A 126 11.97 -50.61 13.15
C GLU A 126 13.09 -51.61 13.39
N THR A 127 13.92 -51.86 12.38
CA THR A 127 15.24 -52.46 12.60
C THR A 127 16.03 -51.52 13.50
N PRO A 128 16.48 -51.97 14.69
CA PRO A 128 17.35 -51.15 15.52
C PRO A 128 18.70 -51.00 14.80
N GLU A 129 19.10 -49.76 14.50
CA GLU A 129 20.48 -49.46 14.11
C GLU A 129 21.42 -49.87 15.26
N GLU A 130 22.08 -51.00 15.08
CA GLU A 130 23.25 -51.41 15.85
C GLU A 130 24.35 -50.39 15.60
N ASN A 131 24.65 -49.57 16.60
CA ASN A 131 25.77 -48.65 16.63
C ASN A 131 27.09 -49.44 16.74
N PRO A 132 27.96 -49.50 15.72
CA PRO A 132 29.30 -50.03 15.89
C PRO A 132 30.21 -48.92 16.40
N GLN A 133 30.69 -49.10 17.64
CA GLN A 133 31.77 -48.32 18.24
C GLN A 133 33.03 -48.36 17.36
N THR A 134 33.59 -47.19 17.02
CA THR A 134 35.00 -46.79 17.28
C THR A 134 35.22 -45.32 16.97
#